data_AF-A0A1D6MNH1-F1
#
_entry.id   AF-A0A1D6MNH1-F1
#
_cell.length_a   1.000
_cell.length_b   1.000
_cell.length_c   1.000
_cell.angle_alpha   90.00
_cell.angle_beta   90.00
_cell.angle_gamma   90.00
#
_symmetry.space_group_name_H-M   'P 1'
#
loop_
_entity.id
_entity.type
_entity.pdbx_description
1 polymer ?
#
loop_
_entity_poly.entity_id
_entity_poly.type
_entity_poly.pdbx_seq_one_letter_code
_entity_poly.pdbx_strand_id
1 'polypeptide(L)'
;MEHLVEHMRAARHSGHEPRCDICRKHCRSFEALRDHLGVGGSTLPKAASCADAFAARGCAICLRVLAGAGAASLGAHRAACRLSRTPPPRALQQHHRTQPQGGALALGCKMVGAGSDGSLDVCARVCVIDEQENVLFEAFVRPLLPVTHYRYETTGIRPEHLRDGASVTVKSAQRRVEELLLDGEQPWRARTSRGRARLLVGHGLDHDLHALHMDYPAYLKRDTATYPPLMKTSKLSNSLRFLTLNYLGYEIQTGHQHPFEDCVAAMRLYRRMRGQQHHPRADAHAPAPAADDQQPFPSWRQRELERMTPEDLLRLSTPDYHCWCLDA
;
A
#
# COMPACT_ATOMS: atom_id res chain seq x y z
N MET A 1 21.57 -17.59 22.61
CA MET A 1 22.10 -16.88 21.41
C MET A 1 21.90 -17.71 20.14
N GLU A 2 22.14 -19.03 20.16
CA GLU A 2 21.82 -19.95 19.04
C GLU A 2 20.37 -19.78 18.52
N HIS A 3 19.39 -19.78 19.43
CA HIS A 3 17.98 -19.49 19.11
C HIS A 3 17.73 -18.10 18.47
N LEU A 4 18.58 -17.10 18.74
CA LEU A 4 18.41 -15.76 18.16
C LEU A 4 18.87 -15.73 16.71
N VAL A 5 20.01 -16.35 16.38
CA VAL A 5 20.51 -16.43 15.01
C VAL A 5 19.54 -17.23 14.13
N GLU A 6 19.02 -18.34 14.65
CA GLU A 6 17.99 -19.13 13.96
C GLU A 6 16.70 -18.35 13.77
N HIS A 7 16.25 -17.61 14.79
CA HIS A 7 15.09 -16.72 14.69
C HIS A 7 15.31 -15.65 13.62
N MET A 8 16.46 -14.98 13.60
CA MET A 8 16.78 -13.97 12.58
C MET A 8 16.81 -14.57 11.16
N ARG A 9 17.35 -15.79 11.02
CA ARG A 9 17.38 -16.54 9.76
C ARG A 9 15.97 -16.89 9.26
N ALA A 10 15.07 -17.31 10.16
CA ALA A 10 13.71 -17.70 9.81
C ALA A 10 12.75 -16.50 9.62
N ALA A 11 12.85 -15.50 10.51
CA ALA A 11 11.93 -14.37 10.56
C ALA A 11 12.25 -13.27 9.55
N ARG A 12 13.53 -13.14 9.14
CA ARG A 12 14.02 -12.10 8.21
C ARG A 12 13.65 -10.68 8.65
N HIS A 13 13.79 -10.43 9.96
CA HIS A 13 13.61 -9.10 10.54
C HIS A 13 14.57 -8.12 9.90
N SER A 14 14.13 -6.90 9.63
CA SER A 14 15.01 -5.89 9.03
C SER A 14 14.77 -4.51 9.63
N GLY A 15 15.72 -3.62 9.40
CA GLY A 15 15.57 -2.21 9.75
C GLY A 15 14.33 -1.55 9.13
N HIS A 16 13.80 -2.12 8.05
CA HIS A 16 12.62 -1.63 7.33
C HIS A 16 11.28 -2.04 7.94
N GLU A 17 11.27 -2.86 8.99
CA GLU A 17 10.05 -3.23 9.68
C GLU A 17 9.55 -2.11 10.61
N PRO A 18 8.22 -1.99 10.80
CA PRO A 18 7.63 -1.17 11.86
C PRO A 18 8.31 -1.39 13.21
N ARG A 19 8.64 -0.30 13.92
CA ARG A 19 9.37 -0.36 15.17
C ARG A 19 8.69 0.46 16.26
N CYS A 20 8.69 -0.05 17.48
CA CYS A 20 8.24 0.68 18.65
C CYS A 20 9.27 1.75 19.05
N ASP A 21 8.87 3.02 19.12
CA ASP A 21 9.75 4.11 19.54
C ASP A 21 10.20 4.00 21.02
N ILE A 22 9.46 3.24 21.83
CA ILE A 22 9.68 3.12 23.28
C ILE A 22 10.69 2.02 23.59
N CYS A 23 10.37 0.77 23.27
CA CYS A 23 11.22 -0.39 23.56
C CYS A 23 12.09 -0.84 22.39
N ARG A 24 12.01 -0.14 21.24
CA ARG A 24 12.78 -0.44 20.01
C ARG A 24 12.48 -1.80 19.36
N LYS A 25 11.46 -2.53 19.81
CA LYS A 25 11.02 -3.80 19.23
C LYS A 25 10.56 -3.63 17.78
N HIS A 26 11.12 -4.44 16.88
CA HIS A 26 10.66 -4.59 15.50
C HIS A 26 9.41 -5.48 15.45
N CYS A 27 8.45 -5.06 14.63
CA CYS A 27 7.16 -5.69 14.43
C CYS A 27 6.96 -5.92 12.94
N ARG A 28 6.60 -7.15 12.55
CA ARG A 28 6.46 -7.53 11.14
C ARG A 28 5.38 -6.74 10.39
N SER A 29 4.38 -6.21 11.10
CA SER A 29 3.36 -5.33 10.54
C SER A 29 2.97 -4.22 11.52
N PHE A 30 2.34 -3.17 10.99
CA PHE A 30 1.80 -2.10 11.82
C PHE A 30 0.67 -2.58 12.72
N GLU A 31 -0.10 -3.61 12.33
CA GLU A 31 -1.08 -4.23 13.23
C GLU A 31 -0.39 -4.85 14.46
N ALA A 32 0.70 -5.60 14.26
CA ALA A 32 1.48 -6.13 15.38
C ALA A 32 2.03 -5.03 16.29
N LEU A 33 2.44 -3.89 15.71
CA LEU A 33 2.88 -2.72 16.46
C LEU A 33 1.73 -2.09 17.25
N ARG A 34 0.52 -1.99 16.68
CA ARG A 34 -0.67 -1.49 17.38
C ARG A 34 -1.03 -2.35 18.58
N ASP A 35 -1.03 -3.67 18.42
CA ASP A 35 -1.29 -4.61 19.53
C ASP A 35 -0.23 -4.47 20.64
N HIS A 36 1.04 -4.27 20.24
CA HIS A 36 2.12 -4.03 21.19
C HIS A 36 1.95 -2.72 21.97
N LEU A 37 1.44 -1.67 21.31
CA LEU A 37 1.19 -0.35 21.89
C LEU A 37 -0.18 -0.22 22.59
N GLY A 38 -0.98 -1.29 22.65
CA GLY A 38 -2.30 -1.26 23.31
C GLY A 38 -3.37 -0.43 22.58
N VAL A 39 -3.17 -0.12 21.29
CA VAL A 39 -4.15 0.59 20.44
C VAL A 39 -4.68 -0.29 19.30
N GLY A 40 -4.34 -1.57 19.33
CA GLY A 40 -4.90 -2.61 18.48
C GLY A 40 -6.26 -3.10 18.96
N GLY A 41 -6.84 -4.05 18.23
CA GLY A 41 -8.11 -4.69 18.59
C GLY A 41 -7.96 -5.82 19.61
N SER A 42 -6.72 -6.17 20.00
CA SER A 42 -6.45 -7.22 21.00
C SER A 42 -6.83 -6.76 22.41
N THR A 43 -7.44 -7.66 23.19
CA THR A 43 -7.95 -7.37 24.54
C THR A 43 -6.87 -7.15 25.61
N LEU A 44 -5.61 -7.51 25.34
CA LEU A 44 -4.49 -7.32 26.27
C LEU A 44 -3.24 -6.80 25.54
N PRO A 45 -2.62 -5.70 25.99
CA PRO A 45 -1.38 -5.20 25.40
C PRO A 45 -0.24 -6.18 25.65
N LYS A 46 0.57 -6.45 24.61
CA LYS A 46 1.73 -7.34 24.73
C LYS A 46 2.87 -6.73 25.59
N ALA A 47 2.82 -5.42 25.87
CA ALA A 47 3.78 -4.73 26.73
C ALA A 47 3.13 -3.53 27.43
N ALA A 48 2.71 -3.71 28.69
CA ALA A 48 2.00 -2.68 29.47
C ALA A 48 2.76 -1.35 29.53
N SER A 49 4.07 -1.38 29.79
CA SER A 49 4.89 -0.15 29.85
C SER A 49 4.92 0.63 28.52
N CYS A 50 4.92 -0.07 27.38
CA CYS A 50 4.85 0.57 26.07
C CYS A 50 3.47 1.13 25.81
N ALA A 51 2.41 0.42 26.20
CA ALA A 51 1.04 0.89 26.08
C ALA A 51 0.79 2.15 26.92
N ASP A 52 1.24 2.18 28.17
CA ASP A 52 1.10 3.35 29.06
C ASP A 52 1.84 4.58 28.51
N ALA A 53 3.09 4.38 28.08
CA ALA A 53 3.88 5.45 27.48
C ALA A 53 3.28 5.97 26.16
N PHE A 54 2.67 5.08 25.37
CA PHE A 54 1.98 5.44 24.13
C PHE A 54 0.65 6.12 24.40
N ALA A 55 -0.13 5.69 25.40
CA ALA A 55 -1.38 6.35 25.77
C ALA A 55 -1.16 7.83 26.13
N ALA A 56 -0.05 8.13 26.80
CA ALA A 56 0.29 9.49 27.21
C ALA A 56 0.75 10.41 26.05
N ARG A 57 1.45 9.88 25.04
CA ARG A 57 2.21 10.70 24.06
C ARG A 57 2.14 10.22 22.60
N GLY A 58 1.38 9.17 22.35
CA GLY A 58 1.32 8.46 21.09
C GLY A 58 0.21 8.95 20.18
N CYS A 59 0.50 8.98 18.88
CA CYS A 59 -0.49 9.20 17.84
C CYS A 59 -0.95 7.87 17.25
N ALA A 60 -2.21 7.48 17.47
CA ALA A 60 -2.73 6.20 16.97
C ALA A 60 -2.81 6.12 15.42
N ILE A 61 -2.62 7.22 14.70
CA ILE A 61 -2.66 7.26 13.21
C ILE A 61 -1.29 6.93 12.62
N CYS A 62 -0.22 7.58 13.08
CA CYS A 62 1.14 7.37 12.56
C CYS A 62 2.01 6.47 13.45
N LEU A 63 1.50 6.09 14.63
CA LEU A 63 2.15 5.26 15.64
C LEU A 63 3.46 5.84 16.21
N ARG A 64 3.72 7.13 15.99
CA ARG A 64 4.87 7.83 16.58
C ARG A 64 4.61 8.26 18.01
N VAL A 65 5.67 8.24 18.81
CA VAL A 65 5.71 8.83 20.15
C VAL A 65 6.36 10.21 20.07
N LEU A 66 5.63 11.25 20.48
CA LEU A 66 6.12 12.63 20.40
C LEU A 66 7.06 12.96 21.57
N ALA A 67 8.19 13.60 21.26
CA ALA A 67 9.09 14.18 22.25
C ALA A 67 8.60 15.58 22.65
N GLY A 68 8.51 15.87 23.95
CA GLY A 68 8.17 17.21 24.45
C GLY A 68 6.67 17.51 24.66
N ALA A 69 6.35 17.76 25.93
CA ALA A 69 5.26 18.56 26.51
C ALA A 69 3.80 18.48 25.95
N GLY A 70 2.99 17.65 26.62
CA GLY A 70 1.59 17.96 26.93
C GLY A 70 0.53 17.56 25.90
N ALA A 71 -0.71 17.44 26.37
CA ALA A 71 -1.87 17.08 25.56
C ALA A 71 -2.10 18.04 24.36
N ALA A 72 -1.68 19.30 24.47
CA ALA A 72 -1.80 20.30 23.40
C ALA A 72 -0.92 19.99 22.18
N SER A 73 0.35 19.61 22.38
CA SER A 73 1.27 19.22 21.30
C SER A 73 0.76 17.98 20.56
N LEU A 74 0.27 16.98 21.33
CA LEU A 74 -0.33 15.78 20.76
C LEU A 74 -1.63 16.09 20.01
N GLY A 75 -2.46 17.00 20.52
CA GLY A 75 -3.67 17.47 19.86
C GLY A 75 -3.37 18.12 18.50
N ALA A 76 -2.42 19.06 18.46
CA ALA A 76 -1.98 19.71 17.23
C ALA A 76 -1.41 18.70 16.22
N HIS A 77 -0.58 17.76 16.68
CA HIS A 77 -0.07 16.69 15.82
C HIS A 77 -1.19 15.80 15.28
N ARG A 78 -2.14 15.37 16.10
CA ARG A 78 -3.27 14.52 15.66
C ARG A 78 -4.13 15.23 14.62
N ALA A 79 -4.37 16.53 14.79
CA ALA A 79 -5.08 17.34 13.81
C ALA A 79 -4.35 17.39 12.46
N ALA A 80 -3.02 17.54 12.46
CA ALA A 80 -2.22 17.53 11.24
C ALA A 80 -2.00 16.12 10.64
N CYS A 81 -1.98 15.08 11.47
CA CYS A 81 -1.74 13.70 11.06
C CYS A 81 -2.99 13.06 10.42
N ARG A 82 -4.17 13.51 10.84
CA ARG A 82 -5.46 13.13 10.28
C ARG A 82 -5.65 13.79 8.92
N LEU A 83 -5.76 12.96 7.88
CA LEU A 83 -6.15 13.43 6.56
C LEU A 83 -7.67 13.55 6.47
N SER A 84 -8.15 14.42 5.58
CA SER A 84 -9.58 14.56 5.29
C SER A 84 -9.96 13.77 4.05
N ARG A 85 -11.17 13.23 4.01
CA ARG A 85 -11.70 12.56 2.82
C ARG A 85 -11.80 13.54 1.66
N THR A 86 -11.20 13.21 0.52
CA THR A 86 -11.39 13.94 -0.74
C THR A 86 -12.64 13.39 -1.41
N PRO A 87 -13.69 14.21 -1.65
CA PRO A 87 -14.87 13.73 -2.38
C PRO A 87 -14.51 13.46 -3.84
N PRO A 88 -15.21 12.52 -4.51
CA PRO A 88 -15.02 12.29 -5.93
C PRO A 88 -15.35 13.54 -6.75
N PRO A 89 -14.70 13.72 -7.92
CA PRO A 89 -15.01 14.83 -8.81
C PRO A 89 -16.47 14.79 -9.26
N ARG A 90 -17.08 15.97 -9.43
CA ARG A 90 -18.49 16.10 -9.85
C ARG A 90 -18.72 15.70 -11.31
N ALA A 91 -17.70 15.85 -12.16
CA ALA A 91 -17.76 15.55 -13.58
C ALA A 91 -16.77 14.43 -13.91
N LEU A 92 -17.19 13.53 -14.80
CA LEU A 92 -16.39 12.41 -15.27
C LEU A 92 -15.22 12.91 -16.12
N GLN A 93 -14.00 12.49 -15.80
CA GLN A 93 -12.78 12.99 -16.47
C GLN A 93 -12.17 11.94 -17.42
N GLN A 94 -12.86 11.69 -18.54
CA GLN A 94 -12.45 10.67 -19.53
C GLN A 94 -11.16 11.01 -20.30
N HIS A 95 -10.87 12.30 -20.51
CA HIS A 95 -9.81 12.76 -21.41
C HIS A 95 -8.94 13.88 -20.82
N HIS A 96 -8.71 13.89 -19.51
CA HIS A 96 -7.89 14.93 -18.90
C HIS A 96 -6.43 14.82 -19.41
N ARG A 97 -5.98 15.84 -20.16
CA ARG A 97 -4.62 15.94 -20.71
C ARG A 97 -3.65 16.60 -19.72
N THR A 98 -3.80 16.30 -18.44
CA THR A 98 -2.77 16.67 -17.46
C THR A 98 -1.62 15.68 -17.58
N GLN A 99 -0.41 16.22 -17.68
CA GLN A 99 0.79 15.42 -17.52
C GLN A 99 0.79 14.84 -16.10
N PRO A 100 1.02 13.53 -15.93
CA PRO A 100 1.07 12.93 -14.61
C PRO A 100 2.17 13.56 -13.77
N GLN A 101 1.85 13.94 -12.54
CA GLN A 101 2.84 14.47 -11.60
C GLN A 101 3.36 13.34 -10.69
N GLY A 102 4.68 13.19 -10.61
CA GLY A 102 5.33 12.14 -9.83
C GLY A 102 5.59 10.83 -10.58
N GLY A 103 6.17 9.86 -9.87
CA GLY A 103 6.63 8.58 -10.42
C GLY A 103 5.64 7.43 -10.26
N ALA A 104 4.54 7.65 -9.52
CA ALA A 104 3.53 6.64 -9.21
C ALA A 104 2.14 7.07 -9.67
N LEU A 105 1.35 6.10 -10.14
CA LEU A 105 -0.07 6.24 -10.47
C LEU A 105 -0.87 5.28 -9.62
N ALA A 106 -2.03 5.71 -9.12
CA ALA A 106 -2.98 4.80 -8.47
C ALA A 106 -4.10 4.39 -9.42
N LEU A 107 -4.44 3.10 -9.42
CA LEU A 107 -5.54 2.50 -10.17
C LEU A 107 -6.58 1.96 -9.20
N GLY A 108 -7.85 2.07 -9.57
CA GLY A 108 -8.93 1.37 -8.91
C GLY A 108 -10.11 1.18 -9.86
N CYS A 109 -10.76 0.02 -9.74
CA CYS A 109 -11.95 -0.30 -10.49
C CYS A 109 -13.18 -0.43 -9.58
N LYS A 110 -14.36 -0.34 -10.21
CA LYS A 110 -15.61 -0.84 -9.65
C LYS A 110 -16.20 -1.89 -10.56
N MET A 111 -16.62 -2.97 -9.93
CA MET A 111 -16.97 -4.21 -10.60
C MET A 111 -18.47 -4.46 -10.45
N VAL A 112 -19.05 -5.01 -11.50
CA VAL A 112 -20.40 -5.56 -11.50
C VAL A 112 -20.33 -7.06 -11.75
N GLY A 113 -21.40 -7.78 -11.42
CA GLY A 113 -21.53 -9.21 -11.64
C GLY A 113 -21.97 -9.52 -13.07
N ALA A 114 -21.29 -10.48 -13.68
CA ALA A 114 -21.62 -11.13 -14.94
C ALA A 114 -21.71 -12.65 -14.76
N GLY A 115 -22.02 -13.37 -15.84
CA GLY A 115 -22.28 -14.81 -15.79
C GLY A 115 -23.69 -15.13 -15.31
N SER A 116 -24.09 -16.39 -15.43
CA SER A 116 -25.47 -16.83 -15.13
C SER A 116 -25.88 -16.60 -13.67
N ASP A 117 -24.92 -16.54 -12.75
CA ASP A 117 -25.14 -16.35 -11.31
C ASP A 117 -24.63 -15.00 -10.77
N GLY A 118 -24.04 -14.15 -11.62
CA GLY A 118 -23.50 -12.84 -11.22
C GLY A 118 -22.20 -12.92 -10.41
N SER A 119 -21.58 -14.10 -10.31
CA SER A 119 -20.35 -14.33 -9.54
C SER A 119 -19.09 -13.77 -10.22
N LEU A 120 -19.12 -13.60 -11.54
CA LEU A 120 -17.97 -13.11 -12.29
C LEU A 120 -17.84 -11.60 -12.15
N ASP A 121 -16.72 -11.15 -11.60
CA ASP A 121 -16.39 -9.72 -11.52
C ASP A 121 -15.93 -9.19 -12.88
N VAL A 122 -16.65 -8.20 -13.39
CA VAL A 122 -16.25 -7.46 -14.60
C VAL A 122 -16.17 -5.96 -14.32
N CYS A 123 -15.15 -5.29 -14.85
CA CYS A 123 -14.93 -3.87 -14.64
C CYS A 123 -16.04 -3.04 -15.31
N ALA A 124 -16.67 -2.15 -14.54
CA ALA A 124 -17.73 -1.26 -14.98
C ALA A 124 -17.40 0.22 -14.78
N ARG A 125 -16.41 0.55 -13.96
CA ARG A 125 -15.85 1.90 -13.82
C ARG A 125 -14.39 1.82 -13.44
N VAL A 126 -13.55 2.66 -14.02
CA VAL A 126 -12.10 2.72 -13.77
C VAL A 126 -11.70 4.15 -13.43
N CYS A 127 -10.74 4.30 -12.54
CA CYS A 127 -10.10 5.58 -12.23
C CYS A 127 -8.58 5.40 -12.13
N VAL A 128 -7.85 6.38 -12.67
CA VAL A 128 -6.40 6.53 -12.52
C VAL A 128 -6.09 7.94 -12.05
N ILE A 129 -5.29 8.06 -10.99
CA ILE A 129 -4.82 9.33 -10.45
C ILE A 129 -3.30 9.38 -10.34
N ASP A 130 -2.74 10.58 -10.26
CA ASP A 130 -1.33 10.81 -9.93
C ASP A 130 -1.07 10.96 -8.42
N GLU A 131 0.18 11.23 -8.02
CA GLU A 131 0.56 11.37 -6.60
C GLU A 131 -0.07 12.59 -5.90
N GLN A 132 -0.56 13.56 -6.69
CA GLN A 132 -1.18 14.81 -6.27
C GLN A 132 -2.71 14.69 -6.23
N GLU A 133 -3.25 13.48 -6.43
CA GLU A 133 -4.68 13.19 -6.45
C GLU A 133 -5.42 13.78 -7.67
N ASN A 134 -4.68 14.19 -8.71
CA ASN A 134 -5.30 14.63 -9.96
C ASN A 134 -5.78 13.41 -10.75
N VAL A 135 -7.01 13.48 -11.25
CA VAL A 135 -7.56 12.42 -12.10
C VAL A 135 -6.97 12.54 -13.51
N LEU A 136 -6.35 11.47 -13.97
CA LEU A 136 -5.75 11.36 -15.31
C LEU A 136 -6.66 10.62 -16.29
N PHE A 137 -7.46 9.71 -15.76
CA PHE A 137 -8.43 8.94 -16.52
C PHE A 137 -9.53 8.45 -15.60
N GLU A 138 -10.77 8.71 -15.97
CA GLU A 138 -11.93 8.13 -15.32
C GLU A 138 -13.02 7.84 -16.36
N ALA A 139 -13.53 6.60 -16.38
CA ALA A 139 -14.58 6.22 -17.31
C ALA A 139 -15.46 5.11 -16.76
N PHE A 140 -16.72 5.07 -17.19
CA PHE A 140 -17.49 3.83 -17.18
C PHE A 140 -16.96 2.91 -18.28
N VAL A 141 -16.92 1.61 -17.99
CA VAL A 141 -16.39 0.58 -18.88
C VAL A 141 -17.51 -0.35 -19.25
N ARG A 142 -17.75 -0.56 -20.55
CA ARG A 142 -18.71 -1.55 -21.03
C ARG A 142 -18.08 -2.95 -20.96
N PRO A 143 -18.55 -3.85 -20.09
CA PRO A 143 -18.01 -5.21 -20.03
C PRO A 143 -18.28 -5.99 -21.32
N LEU A 144 -17.42 -6.97 -21.62
CA LEU A 144 -17.62 -7.89 -22.74
C LEU A 144 -18.76 -8.88 -22.49
N LEU A 145 -18.91 -9.30 -21.22
CA LEU A 145 -19.97 -10.20 -20.79
C LEU A 145 -21.22 -9.40 -20.40
N PRO A 146 -22.43 -9.91 -20.67
CA PRO A 146 -23.66 -9.30 -20.18
C PRO A 146 -23.65 -9.17 -18.65
N VAL A 147 -23.98 -7.97 -18.16
CA VAL A 147 -24.11 -7.69 -16.73
C VAL A 147 -25.41 -8.29 -16.22
N THR A 148 -25.31 -9.20 -15.25
CA THR A 148 -26.45 -9.84 -14.59
C THR A 148 -26.73 -9.24 -13.22
N HIS A 149 -25.73 -8.61 -12.58
CA HIS A 149 -25.90 -7.98 -11.27
C HIS A 149 -25.09 -6.69 -11.12
N TYR A 150 -25.74 -5.53 -11.13
CA TYR A 150 -25.07 -4.21 -11.07
C TYR A 150 -24.45 -3.85 -9.72
N ARG A 151 -24.81 -4.58 -8.65
CA ARG A 151 -24.34 -4.31 -7.27
C ARG A 151 -24.60 -2.86 -6.86
N TYR A 152 -25.77 -2.35 -7.24
CA TYR A 152 -26.11 -0.93 -7.18
C TYR A 152 -25.89 -0.32 -5.79
N GLU A 153 -26.29 -1.04 -4.72
CA GLU A 153 -26.12 -0.60 -3.33
C GLU A 153 -24.65 -0.28 -2.97
N THR A 154 -23.70 -0.97 -3.61
CA THR A 154 -22.27 -0.76 -3.39
C THR A 154 -21.67 0.16 -4.44
N THR A 155 -22.05 0.06 -5.71
CA THR A 155 -21.32 0.73 -6.82
C THR A 155 -22.01 2.00 -7.32
N GLY A 156 -23.32 2.13 -7.11
CA GLY A 156 -24.16 3.16 -7.74
C GLY A 156 -24.26 3.04 -9.26
N ILE A 157 -23.77 1.94 -9.88
CA ILE A 157 -23.73 1.78 -11.33
C ILE A 157 -25.11 1.35 -11.83
N ARG A 158 -25.59 2.01 -12.89
CA ARG A 158 -26.87 1.76 -13.53
C ARG A 158 -26.66 1.31 -14.98
N PRO A 159 -27.63 0.60 -15.59
CA PRO A 159 -27.52 0.16 -16.99
C PRO A 159 -27.18 1.26 -17.98
N GLU A 160 -27.74 2.46 -17.80
CA GLU A 160 -27.50 3.64 -18.64
C GLU A 160 -26.03 4.08 -18.66
N HIS A 161 -25.28 3.87 -17.58
CA HIS A 161 -23.85 4.20 -17.53
C HIS A 161 -23.02 3.28 -18.44
N LEU A 162 -23.50 2.07 -18.74
CA LEU A 162 -22.77 1.06 -19.50
C LEU A 162 -23.24 0.94 -20.96
N ARG A 163 -24.13 1.85 -21.41
CA ARG A 163 -24.58 1.91 -22.80
C ARG A 163 -23.48 2.44 -23.72
N ASP A 164 -23.60 2.09 -24.99
CA ASP A 164 -22.76 2.67 -26.04
C ASP A 164 -22.92 4.21 -26.06
N GLY A 165 -21.80 4.91 -26.18
CA GLY A 165 -21.72 6.37 -26.10
C GLY A 165 -21.60 6.94 -24.68
N ALA A 166 -22.05 6.21 -23.65
CA ALA A 166 -21.88 6.61 -22.24
C ALA A 166 -20.65 5.99 -21.56
N SER A 167 -20.11 4.91 -22.15
CA SER A 167 -18.98 4.14 -21.64
C SER A 167 -17.94 3.87 -22.72
N VAL A 168 -16.71 3.56 -22.27
CA VAL A 168 -15.63 3.10 -23.16
C VAL A 168 -15.57 1.58 -23.17
N THR A 169 -15.01 1.00 -24.23
CA THR A 169 -14.74 -0.45 -24.25
C THR A 169 -13.63 -0.82 -23.28
N VAL A 170 -13.60 -2.08 -22.81
CA VAL A 170 -12.48 -2.60 -21.99
C VAL A 170 -11.14 -2.38 -22.69
N LYS A 171 -11.06 -2.61 -24.01
CA LYS A 171 -9.84 -2.40 -24.80
C LYS A 171 -9.38 -0.94 -24.83
N SER A 172 -10.33 0.00 -24.87
CA SER A 172 -10.03 1.44 -24.80
C SER A 172 -9.53 1.84 -23.42
N ALA A 173 -10.16 1.31 -22.35
CA ALA A 173 -9.71 1.52 -20.98
C ALA A 173 -8.30 0.94 -20.75
N GLN A 174 -8.08 -0.31 -21.14
CA GLN A 174 -6.77 -0.98 -21.10
C GLN A 174 -5.69 -0.12 -21.75
N ARG A 175 -5.89 0.26 -23.02
CA ARG A 175 -4.92 1.07 -23.77
C ARG A 175 -4.60 2.36 -23.03
N ARG A 176 -5.61 3.05 -22.49
CA ARG A 176 -5.42 4.31 -21.79
C ARG A 176 -4.62 4.13 -20.49
N VAL A 177 -4.90 3.07 -19.72
CA VAL A 177 -4.16 2.76 -18.49
C VAL A 177 -2.71 2.37 -18.82
N GLU A 178 -2.49 1.55 -19.85
CA GLU A 178 -1.15 1.16 -20.32
C GLU A 178 -0.33 2.37 -20.80
N GLU A 179 -0.93 3.26 -21.60
CA GLU A 179 -0.28 4.50 -22.05
C GLU A 179 0.21 5.36 -20.86
N LEU A 180 -0.61 5.48 -19.82
CA LEU A 180 -0.27 6.24 -18.62
C LEU A 180 0.85 5.56 -17.81
N LEU A 181 0.78 4.25 -17.63
CA LEU A 181 1.75 3.48 -16.85
C LEU A 181 3.11 3.36 -17.53
N LEU A 182 3.13 3.16 -18.85
CA LEU A 182 4.37 2.93 -19.58
C LEU A 182 5.13 4.23 -19.88
N ASP A 183 4.48 5.39 -19.81
CA ASP A 183 5.10 6.69 -20.13
C ASP A 183 5.78 6.72 -21.52
N GLY A 184 5.20 6.02 -22.49
CA GLY A 184 5.78 5.86 -23.83
C GLY A 184 6.95 4.87 -23.93
N GLU A 185 7.23 4.08 -22.89
CA GLU A 185 8.08 2.90 -23.00
C GLU A 185 7.37 1.76 -23.73
N GLN A 186 8.16 0.90 -24.36
CA GLN A 186 7.63 -0.32 -24.95
C GLN A 186 7.33 -1.35 -23.86
N PRO A 187 6.19 -2.09 -23.92
CA PRO A 187 5.78 -3.03 -22.88
C PRO A 187 6.82 -4.10 -22.51
N TRP A 188 7.70 -4.48 -23.45
CA TRP A 188 8.77 -5.44 -23.18
C TRP A 188 9.93 -4.83 -22.39
N ARG A 189 10.24 -3.53 -22.56
CA ARG A 189 11.31 -2.85 -21.82
C ARG A 189 10.96 -2.67 -20.35
N ALA A 190 9.69 -2.36 -20.08
CA ALA A 190 9.16 -2.31 -18.72
C ALA A 190 9.24 -3.67 -18.00
N ARG A 191 9.47 -4.80 -18.70
CA ARG A 191 9.69 -6.10 -18.06
C ARG A 191 11.16 -6.40 -17.75
N THR A 192 12.10 -5.70 -18.38
CA THR A 192 13.53 -6.04 -18.35
C THR A 192 14.42 -4.99 -17.69
N SER A 193 13.98 -3.74 -17.53
CA SER A 193 14.74 -2.69 -16.85
C SER A 193 13.85 -1.65 -16.16
N ARG A 194 14.42 -0.92 -15.18
CA ARG A 194 13.84 0.31 -14.62
C ARG A 194 13.90 1.45 -15.66
N GLY A 195 13.08 1.34 -16.70
CA GLY A 195 12.85 2.38 -17.70
C GLY A 195 11.96 3.51 -17.15
N ARG A 196 11.26 4.24 -18.03
CA ARG A 196 10.34 5.33 -17.62
C ARG A 196 8.96 4.88 -17.14
N ALA A 197 8.72 3.57 -17.08
CA ALA A 197 7.47 3.01 -16.58
C ALA A 197 7.24 3.43 -15.11
N ARG A 198 5.99 3.79 -14.80
CA ARG A 198 5.57 4.34 -13.51
C ARG A 198 5.26 3.24 -12.50
N LEU A 199 5.35 3.56 -11.22
CA LEU A 199 4.86 2.65 -10.18
C LEU A 199 3.33 2.58 -10.24
N LEU A 200 2.77 1.38 -10.13
CA LEU A 200 1.33 1.15 -10.04
C LEU A 200 0.94 0.90 -8.59
N VAL A 201 0.15 1.82 -8.02
CA VAL A 201 -0.34 1.77 -6.64
C VAL A 201 -1.81 1.34 -6.63
N GLY A 202 -2.21 0.53 -5.65
CA GLY A 202 -3.62 0.15 -5.49
C GLY A 202 -3.88 -0.72 -4.27
N HIS A 203 -5.03 -1.37 -4.26
CA HIS A 203 -5.45 -2.27 -3.19
C HIS A 203 -6.10 -3.54 -3.78
N GLY A 204 -5.35 -4.64 -3.81
CA GLY A 204 -5.76 -5.85 -4.52
C GLY A 204 -5.61 -5.70 -6.03
N LEU A 205 -4.48 -5.18 -6.49
CA LEU A 205 -4.23 -4.80 -7.89
C LEU A 205 -4.43 -5.95 -8.87
N ASP A 206 -4.17 -7.19 -8.46
CA ASP A 206 -4.35 -8.37 -9.32
C ASP A 206 -5.82 -8.51 -9.75
N HIS A 207 -6.77 -8.12 -8.91
CA HIS A 207 -8.19 -8.15 -9.22
C HIS A 207 -8.58 -7.06 -10.24
N ASP A 208 -8.08 -5.83 -10.04
CA ASP A 208 -8.30 -4.72 -10.99
C ASP A 208 -7.68 -5.00 -12.37
N LEU A 209 -6.44 -5.49 -12.38
CA LEU A 209 -5.70 -5.82 -13.59
C LEU A 209 -6.34 -6.98 -14.35
N HIS A 210 -6.79 -8.03 -13.64
CA HIS A 210 -7.52 -9.14 -14.25
C HIS A 210 -8.80 -8.67 -14.94
N ALA A 211 -9.59 -7.81 -14.27
CA ALA A 211 -10.83 -7.27 -14.81
C ALA A 211 -10.63 -6.32 -16.02
N LEU A 212 -9.42 -5.76 -16.19
CA LEU A 212 -9.01 -4.97 -17.34
C LEU A 212 -8.26 -5.77 -18.41
N HIS A 213 -8.02 -7.07 -18.19
CA HIS A 213 -7.18 -7.93 -19.04
C HIS A 213 -5.77 -7.38 -19.24
N MET A 214 -5.16 -6.92 -18.15
CA MET A 214 -3.83 -6.33 -18.11
C MET A 214 -2.88 -7.14 -17.23
N ASP A 215 -1.60 -7.11 -17.58
CA ASP A 215 -0.50 -7.57 -16.74
C ASP A 215 0.44 -6.40 -16.46
N TYR A 216 0.97 -6.33 -15.24
CA TYR A 216 1.96 -5.32 -14.87
C TYR A 216 3.12 -5.92 -14.07
N PRO A 217 4.38 -5.54 -14.34
CA PRO A 217 5.55 -6.13 -13.69
C PRO A 217 5.47 -6.03 -12.16
N ALA A 218 5.68 -7.15 -11.47
CA ALA A 218 5.53 -7.25 -10.02
C ALA A 218 6.38 -6.23 -9.25
N TYR A 219 7.59 -5.95 -9.73
CA TYR A 219 8.51 -5.00 -9.09
C TYR A 219 8.08 -3.53 -9.22
N LEU A 220 7.13 -3.22 -10.13
CA LEU A 220 6.51 -1.90 -10.28
C LEU A 220 5.17 -1.78 -9.54
N LYS A 221 4.62 -2.89 -9.03
CA LYS A 221 3.37 -2.87 -8.25
C LYS A 221 3.64 -2.45 -6.80
N ARG A 222 2.74 -1.64 -6.26
CA ARG A 222 2.70 -1.16 -4.87
C ARG A 222 1.30 -1.41 -4.33
N ASP A 223 1.03 -2.68 -4.04
CA ASP A 223 -0.27 -3.13 -3.60
C ASP A 223 -0.38 -3.08 -2.07
N THR A 224 -1.28 -2.24 -1.57
CA THR A 224 -1.53 -2.09 -0.13
C THR A 224 -2.16 -3.31 0.53
N ALA A 225 -2.78 -4.22 -0.24
CA ALA A 225 -3.37 -5.46 0.27
C ALA A 225 -2.32 -6.54 0.57
N THR A 226 -1.19 -6.52 -0.15
CA THR A 226 -0.12 -7.53 -0.05
C THR A 226 1.20 -6.97 0.47
N TYR A 227 1.28 -5.68 0.78
CA TYR A 227 2.44 -5.07 1.40
C TYR A 227 2.58 -5.50 2.87
N PRO A 228 3.62 -6.28 3.25
CA PRO A 228 3.67 -6.93 4.56
C PRO A 228 3.50 -6.00 5.77
N PRO A 229 4.05 -4.76 5.78
CA PRO A 229 3.80 -3.83 6.86
C PRO A 229 2.32 -3.45 7.07
N LEU A 230 1.49 -3.50 6.02
CA LEU A 230 0.06 -3.18 6.08
C LEU A 230 -0.84 -4.41 6.25
N MET A 231 -0.29 -5.63 6.10
CA MET A 231 -1.04 -6.86 6.26
C MET A 231 -1.37 -7.17 7.71
N LYS A 232 -2.36 -8.05 7.89
CA LYS A 232 -2.68 -8.59 9.20
C LYS A 232 -1.53 -9.46 9.72
N THR A 233 -1.49 -9.64 11.04
CA THR A 233 -0.61 -10.61 11.70
C THR A 233 -0.80 -12.04 11.18
N SER A 234 -2.01 -12.38 10.73
CA SER A 234 -2.34 -13.65 10.06
C SER A 234 -1.85 -13.76 8.61
N LYS A 235 -1.16 -12.74 8.08
CA LYS A 235 -0.76 -12.61 6.66
C LYS A 235 -1.95 -12.54 5.69
N LEU A 236 -3.14 -12.18 6.17
CA LEU A 236 -4.27 -11.83 5.33
C LEU A 236 -4.28 -10.31 5.05
N SER A 237 -4.91 -9.91 3.95
CA SER A 237 -5.11 -8.50 3.64
C SER A 237 -6.02 -7.83 4.69
N ASN A 238 -5.71 -6.57 5.01
CA ASN A 238 -6.65 -5.66 5.66
C ASN A 238 -7.54 -5.02 4.62
N SER A 239 -8.78 -4.68 4.95
CA SER A 239 -9.60 -3.90 4.02
C SER A 239 -9.04 -2.49 3.85
N LEU A 240 -9.19 -1.90 2.66
CA LEU A 240 -8.79 -0.51 2.44
C LEU A 240 -9.48 0.45 3.41
N ARG A 241 -10.75 0.19 3.79
CA ARG A 241 -11.48 0.94 4.81
C ARG A 241 -10.77 0.89 6.17
N PHE A 242 -10.33 -0.30 6.60
CA PHE A 242 -9.56 -0.46 7.84
C PHE A 242 -8.24 0.31 7.78
N LEU A 243 -7.48 0.16 6.68
CA LEU A 243 -6.20 0.83 6.52
C LEU A 243 -6.35 2.37 6.52
N THR A 244 -7.35 2.88 5.80
CA THR A 244 -7.62 4.32 5.69
C THR A 244 -8.02 4.91 7.04
N LEU A 245 -8.94 4.26 7.75
CA LEU A 245 -9.37 4.72 9.07
C LEU A 245 -8.21 4.73 10.06
N ASN A 246 -7.46 3.63 10.17
CA ASN A 246 -6.45 3.47 11.20
C ASN A 246 -5.12 4.19 10.90
N TYR A 247 -4.76 4.36 9.63
CA TYR A 247 -3.46 4.94 9.24
C TYR A 247 -3.57 6.31 8.59
N LEU A 248 -4.74 6.73 8.10
CA LEU A 248 -4.95 8.07 7.54
C LEU A 248 -5.96 8.91 8.34
N GLY A 249 -6.81 8.29 9.16
CA GLY A 249 -7.70 8.98 10.09
C GLY A 249 -9.05 9.44 9.51
N TYR A 250 -9.46 8.89 8.37
CA TYR A 250 -10.78 9.17 7.78
C TYR A 250 -11.44 7.91 7.24
N GLU A 251 -12.76 7.96 7.08
CA GLU A 251 -13.54 6.89 6.48
C GLU A 251 -13.69 7.09 4.97
N ILE A 252 -13.73 5.98 4.24
CA ILE A 252 -14.06 5.92 2.81
C ILE A 252 -15.24 4.95 2.64
N GLN A 253 -15.82 4.91 1.44
CA GLN A 253 -16.87 3.96 1.10
C GLN A 253 -18.13 4.13 1.98
N THR A 254 -18.41 5.37 2.39
CA THR A 254 -19.59 5.77 3.16
C THR A 254 -20.77 6.05 2.21
N GLY A 255 -21.25 5.00 1.55
CA GLY A 255 -22.28 5.05 0.52
C GLY A 255 -21.85 4.29 -0.73
N HIS A 256 -22.29 4.74 -1.91
CA HIS A 256 -21.80 4.18 -3.17
C HIS A 256 -20.29 4.40 -3.28
N GLN A 257 -19.57 3.29 -3.45
CA GLN A 257 -18.13 3.28 -3.56
C GLN A 257 -17.70 3.82 -4.91
N HIS A 258 -16.79 4.78 -4.87
CA HIS A 258 -16.23 5.42 -6.05
C HIS A 258 -14.76 5.03 -6.23
N PRO A 259 -14.31 4.63 -7.44
CA PRO A 259 -12.93 4.16 -7.63
C PRO A 259 -11.89 5.25 -7.30
N PHE A 260 -12.21 6.53 -7.52
CA PHE A 260 -11.39 7.67 -7.08
C PHE A 260 -11.04 7.62 -5.58
N GLU A 261 -12.00 7.31 -4.70
CA GLU A 261 -11.74 7.28 -3.26
C GLU A 261 -10.74 6.18 -2.90
N ASP A 262 -10.83 5.04 -3.57
CA ASP A 262 -9.90 3.93 -3.37
C ASP A 262 -8.51 4.27 -3.90
N CYS A 263 -8.43 4.92 -5.06
CA CYS A 263 -7.16 5.41 -5.63
C CYS A 263 -6.48 6.38 -4.67
N VAL A 264 -7.22 7.38 -4.17
CA VAL A 264 -6.69 8.38 -3.22
C VAL A 264 -6.24 7.73 -1.92
N ALA A 265 -7.04 6.80 -1.38
CA ALA A 265 -6.68 6.07 -0.17
C ALA A 265 -5.41 5.24 -0.35
N ALA A 266 -5.32 4.46 -1.42
CA ALA A 266 -4.15 3.64 -1.73
C ALA A 266 -2.90 4.50 -1.97
N MET A 267 -3.02 5.61 -2.71
CA MET A 267 -1.93 6.55 -2.95
C MET A 267 -1.44 7.22 -1.66
N ARG A 268 -2.35 7.63 -0.77
CA ARG A 268 -1.99 8.21 0.53
C ARG A 268 -1.32 7.21 1.45
N LEU A 269 -1.79 5.95 1.46
CA LEU A 269 -1.11 4.86 2.18
C LEU A 269 0.29 4.65 1.61
N TYR A 270 0.43 4.57 0.29
CA TYR A 270 1.72 4.47 -0.38
C TYR A 270 2.68 5.59 0.02
N ARG A 271 2.25 6.86 -0.10
CA ARG A 271 3.06 8.02 0.29
C ARG A 271 3.42 8.00 1.78
N ARG A 272 2.52 7.54 2.65
CA ARG A 272 2.80 7.38 4.09
C ARG A 272 3.88 6.33 4.35
N MET A 273 3.84 5.20 3.66
CA MET A 273 4.84 4.15 3.80
C MET A 273 6.18 4.53 3.15
N ARG A 274 6.15 5.20 2.00
CA ARG A 274 7.34 5.78 1.35
C ARG A 274 8.04 6.80 2.25
N GLY A 275 7.27 7.59 3.00
CA GLY A 275 7.80 8.59 3.95
C GLY A 275 8.30 8.02 5.29
N GLN A 276 8.31 6.69 5.49
CA GLN A 276 8.81 6.10 6.72
C GLN A 276 10.33 6.27 6.84
N GLN A 277 10.78 6.64 8.04
CA GLN A 277 12.21 6.80 8.36
C GLN A 277 12.68 5.58 9.14
N HIS A 278 13.15 4.58 8.43
CA HIS A 278 13.56 3.31 9.03
C HIS A 278 14.93 3.38 9.71
N HIS A 279 15.83 4.30 9.30
CA HIS A 279 17.01 4.84 10.01
C HIS A 279 17.76 5.78 9.03
N PRO A 280 18.63 6.71 9.48
CA PRO A 280 19.52 7.39 8.55
C PRO A 280 20.33 6.33 7.82
N ARG A 281 20.51 6.48 6.50
CA ARG A 281 21.50 5.70 5.76
C ARG A 281 22.82 5.84 6.51
N ALA A 282 23.20 4.85 7.30
CA ALA A 282 24.61 4.65 7.62
C ALA A 282 25.22 4.34 6.26
N ASP A 283 25.88 5.36 5.72
CA ASP A 283 26.63 5.38 4.48
C ASP A 283 25.85 5.05 3.20
N ALA A 284 25.45 6.12 2.48
CA ALA A 284 25.15 6.06 1.04
C ALA A 284 26.36 5.65 0.17
N HIS A 285 27.45 5.18 0.79
CA HIS A 285 28.68 4.66 0.21
C HIS A 285 28.99 3.22 0.65
N ALA A 286 28.12 2.56 1.43
CA ALA A 286 28.26 1.14 1.64
C ALA A 286 28.01 0.42 0.29
N PRO A 287 29.00 -0.32 -0.26
CA PRO A 287 28.81 -1.05 -1.49
C PRO A 287 27.64 -2.02 -1.32
N ALA A 288 26.81 -2.14 -2.34
CA ALA A 288 25.81 -3.20 -2.38
C ALA A 288 26.51 -4.54 -2.11
N PRO A 289 25.98 -5.39 -1.22
CA PRO A 289 26.60 -6.69 -0.96
C PRO A 289 26.76 -7.43 -2.29
N ALA A 290 27.96 -7.98 -2.51
CA ALA A 290 28.30 -8.68 -3.73
C ALA A 290 27.29 -9.82 -3.98
N ALA A 291 27.01 -10.13 -5.24
CA ALA A 291 26.02 -11.12 -5.67
C ALA A 291 26.28 -12.56 -5.17
N ASP A 292 27.41 -12.80 -4.50
CA ASP A 292 27.85 -14.08 -3.94
C ASP A 292 27.52 -14.24 -2.43
N ASP A 293 27.10 -13.17 -1.74
CA ASP A 293 26.67 -13.17 -0.32
C ASP A 293 25.15 -13.46 -0.18
N GLN A 294 24.65 -14.48 -0.88
CA GLN A 294 23.21 -14.75 -1.03
C GLN A 294 22.46 -15.15 0.26
N GLN A 295 23.17 -15.33 1.37
CA GLN A 295 22.57 -15.63 2.67
C GLN A 295 23.11 -14.70 3.75
N PRO A 296 22.28 -13.82 4.33
CA PRO A 296 22.64 -12.97 5.46
C PRO A 296 23.20 -13.71 6.68
N PHE A 297 22.81 -14.98 6.85
CA PHE A 297 23.16 -15.80 8.01
C PHE A 297 23.64 -17.19 7.58
N PRO A 298 24.81 -17.30 6.92
CA PRO A 298 25.28 -18.57 6.43
C PRO A 298 25.69 -19.47 7.61
N SER A 299 25.44 -20.78 7.51
CA SER A 299 25.71 -21.74 8.59
C SER A 299 27.20 -21.80 8.97
N TRP A 300 28.11 -21.54 8.03
CA TRP A 300 29.55 -21.54 8.27
C TRP A 300 30.05 -20.37 9.15
N ARG A 301 29.25 -19.31 9.33
CA ARG A 301 29.55 -18.19 10.27
C ARG A 301 28.84 -18.30 11.62
N GLN A 302 28.21 -19.43 11.95
CA GLN A 302 27.33 -19.56 13.14
C GLN A 302 27.98 -19.04 14.44
N ARG A 303 29.23 -19.44 14.74
CA ARG A 303 29.95 -19.00 15.95
C ARG A 303 30.21 -17.50 16.00
N GLU A 304 30.37 -16.85 14.86
CA GLU A 304 30.55 -15.41 14.77
C GLU A 304 29.21 -14.68 14.97
N LEU A 305 28.16 -15.14 14.29
CA LEU A 305 26.81 -14.62 14.41
C LEU A 305 26.29 -14.69 15.85
N GLU A 306 26.60 -15.77 16.58
CA GLU A 306 26.21 -15.94 17.99
C GLU A 306 26.92 -14.99 18.95
N ARG A 307 28.02 -14.34 18.51
CA ARG A 307 28.73 -13.31 19.29
C ARG A 307 28.27 -11.90 18.95
N MET A 308 27.51 -11.72 17.88
CA MET A 308 26.99 -10.42 17.46
C MET A 308 25.84 -9.95 18.35
N THR A 309 25.68 -8.64 18.46
CA THR A 309 24.51 -8.05 19.12
C THR A 309 23.25 -8.24 18.27
N PRO A 310 22.04 -8.19 18.86
CA PRO A 310 20.80 -8.18 18.09
C PRO A 310 20.77 -7.08 17.03
N GLU A 311 21.32 -5.90 17.33
CA GLU A 311 21.45 -4.78 16.40
C GLU A 311 22.37 -5.09 15.20
N ASP A 312 23.50 -5.76 15.44
CA ASP A 312 24.42 -6.15 14.37
C ASP A 312 23.80 -7.23 13.47
N LEU A 313 23.11 -8.21 14.06
CA LEU A 313 22.36 -9.22 13.31
C LEU A 313 21.25 -8.57 12.45
N LEU A 314 20.57 -7.56 12.97
CA LEU A 314 19.54 -6.84 12.24
C LEU A 314 20.10 -6.06 11.04
N ARG A 315 21.32 -5.51 11.15
CA ARG A 315 22.01 -4.80 10.05
C ARG A 315 22.41 -5.72 8.91
N LEU A 316 22.73 -6.99 9.22
CA LEU A 316 23.05 -8.00 8.21
C LEU A 316 21.81 -8.51 7.48
N SER A 317 20.65 -8.49 8.14
CA SER A 317 19.43 -9.08 7.59
C SER A 317 18.81 -8.25 6.47
N THR A 318 18.33 -8.94 5.43
CA THR A 318 17.58 -8.35 4.33
C THR A 318 16.08 -8.60 4.49
N PRO A 319 15.22 -7.60 4.25
CA PRO A 319 13.77 -7.80 4.30
C PRO A 319 13.34 -8.79 3.23
N ASP A 320 12.30 -9.57 3.53
CA ASP A 320 11.64 -10.47 2.57
C ASP A 320 10.63 -9.77 1.65
N TYR A 321 10.67 -8.45 1.61
CA TYR A 321 9.82 -7.60 0.81
C TYR A 321 10.54 -6.30 0.41
N HIS A 322 10.10 -5.69 -0.69
CA HIS A 322 10.61 -4.37 -1.09
C HIS A 322 9.95 -3.27 -0.25
N CYS A 323 10.72 -2.61 0.61
CA CYS A 323 10.20 -1.52 1.43
C CYS A 323 10.01 -0.25 0.58
N TRP A 324 8.82 0.36 0.65
CA TRP A 324 8.48 1.52 -0.20
C TRP A 324 9.26 2.77 0.16
N CYS A 325 9.91 2.84 1.32
CA CYS A 325 10.86 3.93 1.63
C CYS A 325 12.13 3.89 0.78
N LEU A 326 12.33 2.82 -0.01
CA LEU A 326 13.42 2.66 -0.97
C LEU A 326 13.02 3.10 -2.40
N ASP A 327 11.76 3.49 -2.60
CA ASP A 327 11.34 4.10 -3.86
C ASP A 327 11.95 5.50 -3.96
N ALA A 328 12.50 5.83 -5.13
CA ALA A 328 13.15 7.10 -5.43
C ALA A 328 12.14 8.20 -5.80
#